data_AF-A0AAJ2X4E2-F1
#
_entry.id   AF-A0AAJ2X4E2-F1
#
_cell.length_a   1.000
_cell.length_b   1.000
_cell.length_c   1.000
_cell.angle_alpha   90.00
_cell.angle_beta   90.00
_cell.angle_gamma   90.00
#
_symmetry.space_group_name_H-M   'P 1'
#
loop_
_entity.id
_entity.type
_entity.pdbx_description
1 polymer ?
#
loop_
_entity_poly.entity_id
_entity_poly.type
_entity_poly.pdbx_seq_one_letter_code
_entity_poly.pdbx_strand_id
1 'polypeptide(L)'
;MSAPPPAQSHATRYVFVLVLGVLIGLVCTVMVARTLQARRDPVPDSLMQVMDHQLRALPGPSSGSCEPPRQHARLQTLQLLATDLEPVFGDLGEDRRFAEHAQALRAAIAAPLHAPNLDCAVLAQARTQISEACEACHRDFR
;
A
#
# COMPACT_ATOMS: atom_id res chain seq x y z
N MET A 1 -8.85 3.46 68.73
CA MET A 1 -9.28 2.16 68.19
C MET A 1 -8.78 2.09 66.76
N SER A 2 -7.74 1.30 66.49
CA SER A 2 -7.16 1.16 65.14
C SER A 2 -7.45 -0.26 64.66
N ALA A 3 -8.17 -0.39 63.55
CA ALA A 3 -8.51 -1.69 62.97
C ALA A 3 -7.24 -2.39 62.43
N PRO A 4 -7.08 -3.72 62.63
CA PRO A 4 -5.96 -4.46 62.07
C PRO A 4 -6.06 -4.49 60.53
N PRO A 5 -4.95 -4.36 59.80
CA PRO A 5 -4.96 -4.41 58.35
C PRO A 5 -5.45 -5.78 57.87
N PRO A 6 -6.26 -5.85 56.79
CA PRO A 6 -6.78 -7.12 56.29
C PRO A 6 -5.61 -8.04 55.88
N ALA A 7 -5.65 -9.29 56.37
CA ALA A 7 -4.66 -10.31 56.04
C ALA A 7 -4.71 -10.59 54.52
N GLN A 8 -3.69 -10.13 53.82
CA GLN A 8 -3.61 -10.21 52.36
C GLN A 8 -3.47 -11.68 51.95
N SER A 9 -4.51 -12.24 51.33
CA SER A 9 -4.53 -13.66 50.95
C SER A 9 -3.45 -13.97 49.91
N HIS A 10 -2.79 -15.13 50.04
CA HIS A 10 -1.80 -15.59 49.06
C HIS A 10 -2.38 -15.68 47.64
N ALA A 11 -3.68 -15.98 47.50
CA ALA A 11 -4.39 -16.02 46.23
C ALA A 11 -4.38 -14.66 45.52
N THR A 12 -4.59 -13.56 46.26
CA THR A 12 -4.53 -12.19 45.70
C THR A 12 -3.14 -11.85 45.16
N ARG A 13 -2.08 -12.34 45.83
CA ARG A 13 -0.69 -12.14 45.38
C ARG A 13 -0.40 -12.92 44.09
N TYR A 14 -0.84 -14.17 43.99
CA TYR A 14 -0.63 -14.98 42.78
C TYR A 14 -1.40 -14.43 41.57
N VAL A 15 -2.66 -14.02 41.75
CA VAL A 15 -3.44 -13.38 40.68
C VAL A 15 -2.77 -12.08 40.22
N PHE A 16 -2.28 -11.27 41.16
CA PHE A 16 -1.57 -10.04 40.82
C PHE A 16 -0.29 -10.30 40.00
N VAL A 17 0.53 -11.28 40.40
CA VAL A 17 1.75 -11.67 39.66
C VAL A 17 1.40 -12.20 38.26
N LEU A 18 0.33 -12.98 38.13
CA LEU A 18 -0.12 -13.50 36.84
C LEU A 18 -0.56 -12.37 35.91
N VAL A 19 -1.40 -11.45 36.39
CA VAL A 19 -1.86 -10.29 35.61
C VAL A 19 -0.68 -9.41 35.21
N LEU A 20 0.23 -9.14 36.16
CA LEU A 20 1.43 -8.35 35.88
C LEU A 20 2.33 -9.04 34.83
N GLY A 21 2.51 -10.35 34.94
CA GLY A 21 3.27 -11.13 33.96
C GLY A 21 2.65 -11.09 32.56
N VAL A 22 1.33 -11.21 32.45
CA VAL A 22 0.61 -11.09 31.17
C VAL A 22 0.75 -9.68 30.60
N LEU A 23 0.61 -8.64 31.42
CA LEU A 23 0.78 -7.25 30.97
C LEU A 23 2.19 -6.99 30.44
N ILE A 24 3.22 -7.45 31.17
CA ILE A 24 4.61 -7.34 30.73
C ILE A 24 4.82 -8.12 29.43
N GLY A 25 4.32 -9.36 29.35
CA GLY A 25 4.41 -10.18 28.14
C GLY A 25 3.76 -9.51 26.91
N LEU A 26 2.59 -8.89 27.08
CA LEU A 26 1.91 -8.15 26.03
C LEU A 26 2.75 -6.97 25.54
N VAL A 27 3.28 -6.16 26.47
CA VAL A 27 4.13 -5.00 26.14
C VAL A 27 5.38 -5.45 25.40
N CYS A 28 6.08 -6.47 25.89
CA CYS A 28 7.27 -7.02 25.22
C CYS A 28 6.95 -7.52 23.81
N THR A 29 5.83 -8.25 23.65
CA THR A 29 5.41 -8.77 22.34
C THR A 29 5.12 -7.64 21.35
N VAL A 30 4.40 -6.60 21.76
CA VAL A 30 4.10 -5.44 20.89
C VAL A 30 5.37 -4.67 20.52
N MET A 31 6.34 -4.53 21.43
CA MET A 31 7.62 -3.87 21.14
C MET A 31 8.46 -4.67 20.14
N VAL A 32 8.52 -5.99 20.29
CA VAL A 32 9.20 -6.87 19.31
C VAL A 32 8.49 -6.82 17.96
N ALA A 33 7.15 -6.91 17.94
CA ALA A 33 6.39 -6.80 16.70
C ALA A 33 6.62 -5.45 16.00
N ARG A 34 6.60 -4.34 16.74
CA ARG A 34 6.86 -3.00 16.18
C ARG A 34 8.28 -2.84 15.66
N THR A 35 9.29 -3.40 16.31
CA THR A 35 10.67 -3.33 15.84
C THR A 35 10.89 -4.13 14.57
N LEU A 36 10.28 -5.32 14.47
CA LEU A 36 10.27 -6.11 13.23
C LEU A 36 9.53 -5.40 12.10
N GLN A 37 8.41 -4.76 12.42
CA GLN A 37 7.63 -4.00 11.44
C GLN A 37 8.35 -2.74 10.98
N ALA A 38 9.08 -2.06 11.87
CA ALA A 38 9.92 -0.91 11.50
C ALA A 38 11.10 -1.29 10.60
N ARG A 39 11.54 -2.56 10.61
CA ARG A 39 12.52 -3.07 9.64
C ARG A 39 11.91 -3.44 8.29
N ARG A 40 10.59 -3.59 8.22
CA ARG A 40 9.88 -3.85 6.97
C ARG A 40 9.46 -2.51 6.41
N ASP A 41 10.15 -2.06 5.36
CA ASP A 41 9.81 -0.81 4.71
C ASP A 41 8.37 -0.89 4.16
N PRO A 42 7.40 -0.12 4.69
CA PRO A 42 6.03 -0.17 4.22
C PRO A 42 5.83 0.61 2.92
N VAL A 43 6.84 1.38 2.48
CA VAL A 43 6.71 2.31 1.36
C VAL A 43 6.35 1.59 0.06
N PRO A 44 7.03 0.50 -0.37
CA PRO A 44 6.67 -0.23 -1.61
C PRO A 44 5.21 -0.73 -1.61
N ASP A 45 4.77 -1.33 -0.51
CA ASP A 45 3.40 -1.83 -0.38
C ASP A 45 2.39 -0.68 -0.41
N SER A 46 2.70 0.44 0.23
CA SER A 46 1.84 1.62 0.25
C SER A 46 1.75 2.29 -1.13
N LEU A 47 2.87 2.37 -1.88
CA LEU A 47 2.92 2.88 -3.24
C LEU A 47 1.98 2.08 -4.14
N MET A 48 2.09 0.74 -4.11
CA MET A 48 1.22 -0.13 -4.91
C MET A 48 -0.26 0.00 -4.53
N GLN A 49 -0.59 0.18 -3.24
CA GLN A 49 -1.96 0.42 -2.80
C GLN A 49 -2.53 1.75 -3.32
N VAL A 50 -1.73 2.82 -3.31
CA VAL A 50 -2.15 4.12 -3.82
C VAL A 50 -2.33 4.08 -5.34
N MET A 51 -1.40 3.45 -6.07
CA MET A 51 -1.53 3.27 -7.52
C MET A 51 -2.79 2.49 -7.89
N ASP A 52 -3.05 1.37 -7.21
CA ASP A 52 -4.25 0.55 -7.39
C ASP A 52 -5.55 1.32 -7.05
N HIS A 53 -5.53 2.16 -6.02
CA HIS A 53 -6.64 3.08 -5.72
C HIS A 53 -6.92 4.06 -6.88
N GLN A 54 -5.87 4.67 -7.45
CA GLN A 54 -6.05 5.59 -8.60
C GLN A 54 -6.55 4.87 -9.85
N LEU A 55 -6.01 3.69 -10.14
CA LEU A 55 -6.40 2.87 -11.29
C LEU A 55 -7.88 2.45 -11.22
N ARG A 56 -8.34 1.96 -10.06
CA ARG A 56 -9.75 1.58 -9.88
C ARG A 56 -10.73 2.74 -10.05
N ALA A 57 -10.28 3.96 -9.77
CA ALA A 57 -11.09 5.17 -9.89
C ALA A 57 -11.20 5.71 -11.33
N LEU A 58 -10.41 5.16 -12.28
CA LEU A 58 -10.62 5.41 -13.71
C LEU A 58 -11.95 4.79 -14.16
N PRO A 59 -12.68 5.41 -15.09
CA PRO A 59 -13.94 4.86 -15.61
C PRO A 59 -13.72 3.49 -16.26
N GLY A 60 -14.67 2.58 -16.07
CA GLY A 60 -14.73 1.31 -16.80
C GLY A 60 -15.52 1.45 -18.10
N PRO A 61 -15.58 0.40 -18.94
CA PRO A 61 -16.31 0.44 -20.21
C PRO A 61 -17.82 0.67 -20.05
N SER A 62 -18.37 0.38 -18.86
CA SER A 62 -19.81 0.53 -18.54
C SER A 62 -20.13 1.78 -17.71
N SER A 63 -19.18 2.67 -17.44
CA SER A 63 -19.46 3.89 -16.67
C SER A 63 -20.28 4.88 -17.48
N GLY A 64 -21.43 5.32 -16.96
CA GLY A 64 -22.37 6.20 -17.65
C GLY A 64 -21.87 7.64 -17.88
N SER A 65 -20.83 8.08 -17.16
CA SER A 65 -20.14 9.34 -17.42
C SER A 65 -18.69 9.29 -16.93
N CYS A 66 -17.81 9.98 -17.63
CA CYS A 66 -16.45 10.29 -17.17
C CYS A 66 -16.32 11.81 -17.04
N GLU A 67 -15.59 12.27 -16.03
CA GLU A 67 -15.26 13.69 -15.83
C GLU A 67 -13.81 13.91 -16.29
N PRO A 68 -13.56 14.33 -17.55
CA PRO A 68 -12.22 14.28 -18.14
C PRO A 68 -11.15 15.02 -17.33
N PRO A 69 -11.38 16.23 -16.79
CA PRO A 69 -10.37 16.93 -15.98
C PRO A 69 -9.95 16.14 -14.73
N ARG A 70 -10.92 15.49 -14.06
CA ARG A 70 -10.65 14.64 -12.89
C ARG A 70 -9.84 13.42 -13.28
N GLN A 71 -10.16 12.81 -14.42
CA GLN A 71 -9.47 11.60 -14.88
C GLN A 71 -8.06 11.90 -15.40
N HIS A 72 -7.85 13.06 -16.02
CA HIS A 72 -6.52 13.56 -16.35
C HIS A 72 -5.64 13.72 -15.10
N ALA A 73 -6.15 14.36 -14.05
CA ALA A 73 -5.42 14.51 -12.78
C ALA A 73 -5.05 13.15 -12.15
N ARG A 74 -5.92 12.13 -12.27
CA ARG A 74 -5.61 10.77 -11.82
C ARG A 74 -4.49 10.12 -12.63
N LEU A 75 -4.53 10.25 -13.95
CA LEU A 75 -3.46 9.74 -14.82
C LEU A 75 -2.12 10.43 -14.53
N GLN A 76 -2.10 11.74 -14.30
CA GLN A 76 -0.90 12.46 -13.86
C GLN A 76 -0.39 11.95 -12.51
N THR A 77 -1.29 11.68 -11.55
CA THR A 77 -0.93 11.09 -10.26
C THR A 77 -0.31 9.72 -10.43
N LEU A 78 -0.91 8.85 -11.27
CA LEU A 78 -0.33 7.55 -11.61
C LEU A 78 1.06 7.67 -12.25
N GLN A 79 1.26 8.66 -13.13
CA GLN A 79 2.54 8.90 -13.79
C GLN A 79 3.65 9.28 -12.80
N LEU A 80 3.31 10.13 -11.83
CA LEU A 80 4.25 10.52 -10.76
C LEU A 80 4.62 9.31 -9.90
N LEU A 81 3.62 8.56 -9.42
CA LEU A 81 3.85 7.36 -8.61
C LEU A 81 4.66 6.29 -9.36
N ALA A 82 4.41 6.11 -10.66
CA ALA A 82 5.15 5.17 -11.49
C ALA A 82 6.62 5.58 -11.72
N THR A 83 6.99 6.83 -11.47
CA THR A 83 8.38 7.30 -11.51
C THR A 83 9.15 6.92 -10.25
N ASP A 84 8.45 6.61 -9.15
CA ASP A 84 9.03 6.23 -7.87
C ASP A 84 9.27 4.71 -7.75
N LEU A 85 8.89 3.89 -8.75
CA LEU A 85 8.97 2.43 -8.67
C LEU A 85 10.40 1.93 -8.45
N GLU A 86 11.36 2.35 -9.27
CA GLU A 86 12.75 1.91 -9.11
C GLU A 86 13.38 2.37 -7.78
N PRO A 87 13.31 3.65 -7.37
CA PRO A 87 13.93 4.07 -6.12
C PRO A 87 13.24 3.50 -4.86
N VAL A 88 11.93 3.24 -4.89
CA VAL A 88 11.19 2.71 -3.74
C VAL A 88 11.45 1.22 -3.52
N PHE A 89 11.71 0.46 -4.59
CA PHE A 89 11.84 -0.99 -4.51
C PHE A 89 13.28 -1.49 -4.25
N GLY A 90 14.22 -0.58 -3.95
CA GLY A 90 15.59 -0.93 -3.52
C GLY A 90 16.31 -1.85 -4.53
N ASP A 91 16.88 -2.95 -4.06
CA ASP A 91 17.60 -3.93 -4.89
C ASP A 91 16.76 -4.46 -6.08
N LEU A 92 15.44 -4.58 -5.91
CA LEU A 92 14.54 -5.00 -6.99
C LEU A 92 14.44 -3.93 -8.08
N GLY A 93 14.52 -2.66 -7.71
CA GLY A 93 14.55 -1.52 -8.62
C GLY A 93 15.81 -1.44 -9.49
N GLU A 94 16.90 -2.09 -9.08
CA GLU A 94 18.13 -2.22 -9.87
C GLU A 94 18.06 -3.35 -10.91
N ASP A 95 17.06 -4.24 -10.83
CA ASP A 95 16.86 -5.31 -11.80
C ASP A 95 16.41 -4.74 -13.16
N ARG A 96 17.14 -5.08 -14.23
CA ARG A 96 16.83 -4.61 -15.59
C ARG A 96 15.41 -4.97 -16.03
N ARG A 97 14.93 -6.18 -15.72
CA ARG A 97 13.57 -6.62 -16.07
C ARG A 97 12.54 -5.80 -15.30
N PHE A 98 12.81 -5.47 -14.04
CA PHE A 98 11.93 -4.60 -13.26
C PHE A 98 11.84 -3.20 -13.87
N ALA A 99 12.99 -2.60 -14.22
CA ALA A 99 13.04 -1.31 -14.91
C ALA A 99 12.31 -1.32 -16.26
N GLU A 100 12.40 -2.40 -17.04
CA GLU A 100 11.65 -2.57 -18.29
C GLU A 100 10.13 -2.59 -18.07
N HIS A 101 9.65 -3.34 -17.07
CA HIS A 101 8.23 -3.35 -16.72
C HIS A 101 7.75 -2.01 -16.17
N ALA A 102 8.55 -1.34 -15.32
CA ALA A 102 8.25 -0.01 -14.81
C ALA A 102 8.17 1.03 -15.95
N GLN A 103 9.07 0.95 -16.93
CA GLN A 103 9.03 1.79 -18.13
C GLN A 103 7.79 1.50 -18.99
N ALA A 104 7.43 0.23 -19.19
CA ALA A 104 6.23 -0.16 -19.93
C ALA A 104 4.95 0.38 -19.26
N LEU A 105 4.87 0.32 -17.93
CA LEU A 105 3.77 0.90 -17.16
C LEU A 105 3.70 2.42 -17.32
N ARG A 106 4.84 3.13 -17.19
CA ARG A 106 4.90 4.58 -17.43
C ARG A 106 4.47 4.94 -18.84
N ALA A 107 4.83 4.15 -19.85
CA ALA A 107 4.40 4.37 -21.23
C ALA A 107 2.89 4.19 -21.39
N ALA A 108 2.31 3.16 -20.77
CA ALA A 108 0.87 2.90 -20.79
C ALA A 108 0.07 4.03 -20.11
N ILE A 109 0.58 4.61 -19.02
CA ILE A 109 -0.03 5.75 -18.33
C ILE A 109 0.13 7.05 -19.14
N ALA A 110 1.30 7.25 -19.77
CA ALA A 110 1.57 8.44 -20.55
C ALA A 110 0.79 8.50 -21.86
N ALA A 111 0.50 7.37 -22.51
CA ALA A 111 -0.21 7.32 -23.78
C ALA A 111 -1.54 8.12 -23.79
N PRO A 112 -2.49 7.92 -22.85
CA PRO A 112 -3.73 8.71 -22.81
C PRO A 112 -3.51 10.19 -22.46
N LEU A 113 -2.44 10.55 -21.71
CA LEU A 113 -2.12 11.95 -21.39
C LEU A 113 -1.73 12.77 -22.63
N HIS A 114 -1.23 12.11 -23.68
CA HIS A 114 -0.86 12.73 -24.94
C HIS A 114 -1.96 12.59 -26.02
N ALA A 115 -3.10 11.98 -25.68
CA ALA A 115 -4.21 11.85 -26.62
C ALA A 115 -4.82 13.24 -26.89
N PRO A 116 -5.19 13.54 -28.15
CA PRO A 116 -5.76 14.84 -28.51
C PRO A 116 -7.10 15.11 -27.81
N ASN A 117 -7.87 14.05 -27.51
CA ASN A 117 -9.11 14.11 -26.75
C ASN A 117 -9.14 12.97 -25.74
N LEU A 118 -9.32 13.30 -24.46
CA LEU A 118 -9.45 12.33 -23.38
C LEU A 118 -10.94 12.06 -23.11
N ASP A 119 -11.53 11.18 -23.91
CA ASP A 119 -12.94 10.76 -23.73
C ASP A 119 -13.06 9.49 -22.86
N CYS A 120 -14.31 9.09 -22.58
CA CYS A 120 -14.57 7.94 -21.71
C CYS A 120 -14.09 6.62 -22.31
N ALA A 121 -14.08 6.48 -23.64
CA ALA A 121 -13.62 5.27 -24.31
C ALA A 121 -12.10 5.15 -24.22
N VAL A 122 -11.38 6.25 -24.47
CA VAL A 122 -9.92 6.34 -24.27
C VAL A 122 -9.56 6.02 -22.82
N LEU A 123 -10.31 6.54 -21.85
CA LEU A 123 -10.07 6.27 -20.43
C LEU A 123 -10.34 4.80 -20.03
N ALA A 124 -11.40 4.20 -20.57
CA ALA A 124 -11.69 2.78 -20.34
C ALA A 124 -10.61 1.87 -20.96
N GLN A 125 -10.13 2.22 -22.16
CA GLN A 125 -9.01 1.53 -22.80
C GLN A 125 -7.71 1.71 -22.01
N ALA A 126 -7.40 2.93 -21.57
CA ALA A 126 -6.25 3.22 -20.73
C ALA A 126 -6.28 2.40 -19.43
N ARG A 127 -7.44 2.32 -18.75
CA ARG A 127 -7.60 1.48 -17.56
C ARG A 127 -7.22 0.02 -17.83
N THR A 128 -7.60 -0.50 -19.00
CA THR A 128 -7.28 -1.89 -19.39
C THR A 128 -5.77 -2.05 -19.64
N GLN A 129 -5.18 -1.18 -20.46
CA GLN A 129 -3.74 -1.22 -20.78
C GLN A 129 -2.85 -1.06 -19.54
N ILE A 130 -3.22 -0.15 -18.63
CA ILE A 130 -2.49 0.04 -17.37
C ILE A 130 -2.62 -1.21 -16.50
N SER A 131 -3.81 -1.83 -16.43
CA SER A 131 -4.00 -3.09 -15.69
C SER A 131 -3.14 -4.22 -16.24
N GLU A 132 -3.04 -4.36 -17.56
CA GLU A 132 -2.20 -5.36 -18.22
C GLU A 132 -0.71 -5.15 -17.92
N ALA A 133 -0.25 -3.89 -17.90
CA ALA A 133 1.12 -3.55 -17.51
C ALA A 133 1.40 -3.85 -16.03
N CYS A 134 0.44 -3.55 -15.13
CA CYS A 134 0.53 -3.94 -13.73
C CYS A 134 0.65 -5.47 -13.57
N GLU A 135 -0.18 -6.24 -14.28
CA GLU A 135 -0.13 -7.70 -14.25
C GLU A 135 1.17 -8.26 -14.83
N ALA A 136 1.71 -7.65 -15.89
CA ALA A 136 2.98 -8.07 -16.48
C ALA A 136 4.14 -7.97 -15.49
N CYS A 137 4.24 -6.85 -14.77
CA CYS A 137 5.22 -6.68 -13.70
C CYS A 137 4.98 -7.70 -12.57
N HIS A 138 3.74 -7.82 -12.08
CA HIS A 138 3.42 -8.72 -10.98
C HIS A 138 3.66 -10.20 -11.29
N ARG A 139 3.45 -10.65 -12.53
CA ARG A 139 3.75 -12.05 -12.91
C ARG A 139 5.22 -12.42 -12.69
N ASP A 140 6.13 -11.45 -12.80
CA ASP A 140 7.57 -11.69 -12.70
C ASP A 140 8.11 -11.46 -11.29
N PHE A 141 7.45 -10.64 -10.47
CA PHE A 141 8.00 -10.11 -9.21
C PHE A 141 7.12 -10.27 -7.97
N ARG A 142 5.93 -10.88 -8.08
CA ARG A 142 5.00 -11.10 -6.96
C ARG A 142 4.55 -12.55 -6.85
#